data_AF-A0A444K3B1-F1
#
_entry.id   AF-A0A444K3B1-F1
#
_cell.length_a   1.000
_cell.length_b   1.000
_cell.length_c   1.000
_cell.angle_alpha   90.00
_cell.angle_beta   90.00
_cell.angle_gamma   90.00
#
_symmetry.space_group_name_H-M   'P 1'
#
loop_
_entity.id
_entity.type
_entity.pdbx_description
1 polymer ?
#
loop_
_entity_poly.entity_id
_entity_poly.type
_entity_poly.pdbx_seq_one_letter_code
_entity_poly.pdbx_strand_id
1 'polypeptide(L)'
;MQIARIEGCTRVLGEAQGYLGLPLRDIIINDSVTGPETPAMESAWFPTPQELAALNAGAPIILRVVGRAHPPVMLEAGEVPK
;
A
#
# COMPACT_ATOMS: atom_id res chain seq x y z
N MET A 1 8.46 -1.50 4.29
CA MET A 1 8.18 -2.62 3.37
C MET A 1 8.72 -2.28 1.99
N GLN A 2 8.93 -3.28 1.14
CA GLN A 2 9.35 -3.08 -0.26
C GLN A 2 8.14 -3.06 -1.19
N ILE A 3 8.06 -2.05 -2.07
CA ILE A 3 7.03 -1.98 -3.11
C ILE A 3 7.25 -3.13 -4.10
N ALA A 4 6.20 -3.89 -4.36
CA ALA A 4 6.21 -4.96 -5.34
C ALA A 4 5.47 -4.54 -6.61
N ARG A 5 5.91 -5.09 -7.74
CA ARG A 5 5.11 -5.04 -8.96
C ARG A 5 4.00 -6.09 -8.85
N ILE A 6 2.78 -5.63 -8.63
CA ILE A 6 1.59 -6.48 -8.49
C ILE A 6 1.23 -7.15 -9.82
N GLU A 7 0.77 -8.39 -9.77
CA GLU A 7 0.25 -9.09 -10.96
C GLU A 7 -0.94 -8.34 -11.56
N GLY A 8 -0.97 -8.20 -12.89
CA GLY A 8 -1.99 -7.41 -13.57
C GLY A 8 -1.85 -5.90 -13.37
N CYS A 9 -0.66 -5.41 -12.99
CA CYS A 9 -0.35 -3.98 -12.91
C CYS A 9 -0.84 -3.22 -14.15
N THR A 10 -1.71 -2.23 -13.95
CA THR A 10 -2.31 -1.41 -15.01
C THR A 10 -1.53 -0.11 -15.22
N ARG A 11 -0.94 0.46 -14.16
CA ARG A 11 -0.15 1.70 -14.23
C ARG A 11 0.84 1.83 -13.07
N VAL A 12 1.81 2.72 -13.25
CA VAL A 12 2.76 3.14 -12.20
C VAL A 12 2.61 4.63 -11.98
N LEU A 13 2.40 5.06 -10.73
CA LEU A 13 2.19 6.47 -10.38
C LEU A 13 3.37 7.05 -9.59
N GLY A 14 3.49 8.38 -9.57
CA GLY A 14 4.44 9.12 -8.72
C GLY A 14 5.88 9.20 -9.22
N GLU A 15 6.32 8.28 -10.09
CA GLU A 15 7.71 8.22 -10.60
C GLU A 15 8.15 9.52 -11.29
N ALA A 16 7.31 10.05 -12.19
CA ALA A 16 7.61 11.32 -12.89
C ALA A 16 7.67 12.56 -11.97
N GLN A 17 7.24 12.43 -10.71
CA GLN A 17 7.30 13.48 -9.71
C GLN A 17 8.53 13.33 -8.78
N GLY A 18 9.38 12.32 -9.02
CA GLY A 18 10.58 12.03 -8.22
C GLY A 18 10.36 11.07 -7.05
N TYR A 19 9.17 10.46 -6.92
CA TYR A 19 8.93 9.41 -5.93
C TYR A 19 9.38 8.04 -6.45
N LEU A 20 9.50 7.07 -5.53
CA LEU A 20 9.47 5.67 -5.93
C LEU A 20 8.15 5.40 -6.66
N GLY A 21 8.23 4.91 -7.89
CA GLY A 21 7.05 4.55 -8.65
C GLY A 21 6.20 3.54 -7.90
N LEU A 22 4.89 3.78 -7.80
CA LEU A 22 3.93 2.88 -7.16
C LEU A 22 3.16 2.10 -8.23
N PRO A 23 3.47 0.82 -8.47
CA PRO A 23 2.68 -0.04 -9.34
C PRO A 23 1.31 -0.28 -8.72
N LEU A 24 0.28 -0.04 -9.53
CA LEU A 24 -1.12 -0.23 -9.16
C LEU A 24 -1.81 -1.13 -10.17
N ARG A 25 -2.80 -1.87 -9.67
CA ARG A 25 -3.82 -2.50 -10.49
C ARG A 25 -5.17 -1.83 -10.21
N ASP A 26 -5.82 -1.39 -11.27
CA ASP A 26 -7.21 -0.97 -11.22
C ASP A 26 -8.11 -2.20 -11.09
N ILE A 27 -9.05 -2.14 -10.16
CA ILE A 27 -10.03 -3.20 -9.92
C ILE A 27 -11.42 -2.60 -9.72
N ILE A 28 -12.42 -3.47 -9.75
CA ILE A 28 -13.78 -3.16 -9.33
C ILE A 28 -14.06 -3.95 -8.06
N ILE A 29 -14.50 -3.27 -7.01
CA ILE A 29 -14.92 -3.89 -5.74
C ILE A 29 -16.42 -3.71 -5.53
N ASN A 30 -16.99 -4.60 -4.72
CA ASN A 30 -18.34 -4.45 -4.20
C ASN A 30 -18.24 -4.42 -2.69
N ASP A 31 -18.65 -3.33 -2.06
CA ASP A 31 -18.69 -3.24 -0.60
C ASP A 31 -19.97 -2.54 -0.12
N SER A 32 -20.35 -2.79 1.14
CA SER A 32 -21.63 -2.32 1.69
C SER A 32 -21.69 -0.81 1.96
N VAL A 33 -20.55 -0.11 1.94
CA VAL A 33 -20.45 1.30 2.27
C VAL A 33 -20.29 2.14 1.00
N THR A 34 -19.38 1.78 0.10
CA THR A 34 -19.12 2.51 -1.15
C THR A 34 -20.06 2.09 -2.29
N GLY A 35 -20.65 0.88 -2.20
CA GLY A 35 -21.63 0.36 -3.15
C GLY A 35 -21.07 -0.68 -4.13
N PRO A 36 -21.95 -1.25 -4.97
CA PRO A 36 -21.54 -2.20 -6.00
C PRO A 36 -20.76 -1.51 -7.13
N GLU A 37 -19.94 -2.29 -7.83
CA GLU A 37 -19.18 -1.89 -9.02
C GLU A 37 -18.29 -0.65 -8.82
N THR A 38 -17.73 -0.50 -7.62
CA THR A 38 -16.91 0.65 -7.25
C THR A 38 -15.49 0.53 -7.81
N PRO A 39 -14.99 1.53 -8.58
CA PRO A 39 -13.60 1.57 -9.00
C PRO A 39 -12.64 1.73 -7.80
N ALA A 40 -11.62 0.87 -7.75
CA ALA A 40 -10.59 0.90 -6.72
C ALA A 40 -9.20 0.61 -7.30
N MET A 41 -8.17 0.84 -6.49
CA MET A 41 -6.76 0.63 -6.86
C MET A 41 -6.06 -0.17 -5.77
N GLU A 42 -5.27 -1.17 -6.16
CA GLU A 42 -4.48 -1.99 -5.25
C GLU A 42 -2.99 -1.93 -5.58
N SER A 43 -2.15 -1.97 -4.54
CA SER A 43 -0.70 -2.16 -4.63
C SER A 43 -0.27 -3.33 -3.75
N ALA A 44 0.85 -3.96 -4.09
CA ALA A 44 1.42 -5.05 -3.30
C ALA A 44 2.73 -4.60 -2.63
N TRP A 45 2.94 -5.05 -1.40
CA TRP A 45 4.12 -4.73 -0.60
C TRP A 45 4.62 -5.99 0.09
N PHE A 46 5.93 -6.21 0.08
CA PHE A 46 6.56 -7.31 0.79
C PHE A 46 7.32 -6.78 2.01
N PRO A 47 7.06 -7.30 3.22
CA PRO A 47 7.89 -6.98 4.37
C PRO A 47 9.30 -7.56 4.17
N THR A 48 10.31 -6.85 4.68
CA THR A 48 11.63 -7.46 4.87
C THR A 48 11.56 -8.56 5.95
N PRO A 49 12.56 -9.46 6.07
CA PRO A 49 12.57 -10.45 7.15
C PRO A 49 12.47 -9.83 8.56
N GLN A 50 13.08 -8.66 8.77
CA GLN A 50 13.02 -7.93 10.03
C GLN A 50 11.63 -7.36 10.29
N GLU A 51 11.02 -6.75 9.27
CA GLU A 51 9.64 -6.25 9.38
C GLU A 51 8.67 -7.41 9.61
N LEU A 52 8.83 -8.53 8.91
CA LEU A 52 7.99 -9.73 9.08
C LEU A 52 8.10 -10.28 10.50
N ALA A 53 9.30 -10.31 11.09
CA ALA A 53 9.49 -10.68 12.49
C ALA A 53 8.75 -9.73 13.44
N ALA A 54 8.82 -8.42 13.20
CA ALA A 54 8.07 -7.44 13.99
C ALA A 54 6.55 -7.63 13.87
N LEU A 55 6.03 -7.84 12.66
CA LEU A 55 4.62 -8.13 12.42
C LEU A 55 4.16 -9.40 13.13
N ASN A 56 4.95 -10.48 13.07
CA ASN A 56 4.68 -11.73 13.80
C ASN A 56 4.70 -11.54 15.33
N ALA A 57 5.45 -10.55 15.83
CA ALA A 57 5.46 -10.17 17.24
C ALA A 57 4.31 -9.22 17.61
N GLY A 58 3.42 -8.86 16.67
CA GLY A 58 2.25 -8.02 16.92
C GLY A 58 2.44 -6.55 16.56
N ALA A 59 3.52 -6.18 15.88
CA ALA A 59 3.64 -4.83 15.33
C ALA A 59 2.54 -4.55 14.28
N PRO A 60 1.98 -3.33 14.24
CA PRO A 60 0.98 -2.96 13.24
C PRO A 60 1.62 -2.70 11.87
N ILE A 61 0.82 -2.72 10.82
CA ILE A 61 1.18 -2.11 9.53
C ILE A 61 0.79 -0.63 9.58
N ILE A 62 1.73 0.27 9.30
CA ILE A 62 1.50 1.71 9.27
C ILE A 62 1.39 2.18 7.83
N LEU A 63 0.23 2.75 7.49
CA LEU A 63 0.02 3.52 6.26
C LEU A 63 0.35 4.99 6.53
N ARG A 64 1.33 5.52 5.81
CA ARG A 64 1.66 6.95 5.82
C ARG A 64 1.16 7.60 4.54
N VAL A 65 0.42 8.70 4.66
CA VAL A 65 -0.09 9.52 3.55
C VAL A 65 0.62 10.88 3.60
N VAL A 66 1.31 11.28 2.53
CA VAL A 66 2.24 12.43 2.55
C VAL A 66 1.53 13.78 2.37
N GLY A 67 0.96 14.36 3.44
CA GLY A 67 0.37 15.70 3.39
C GLY A 67 -1.07 15.71 3.89
N ARG A 68 -1.92 16.58 3.30
CA ARG A 68 -3.30 16.81 3.75
C ARG A 68 -4.39 16.37 2.76
N ALA A 69 -4.04 15.74 1.64
CA ALA A 69 -4.97 15.31 0.58
C ALA A 69 -4.82 13.80 0.30
N HIS A 70 -5.02 13.34 -0.96
CA HIS A 70 -4.60 12.01 -1.47
C HIS A 70 -3.25 12.03 -2.27
N PRO A 71 -2.12 12.43 -1.66
CA PRO A 71 -0.77 12.40 -2.22
C PRO A 71 -0.13 11.02 -1.98
N PRO A 72 1.16 10.82 -2.32
CA PRO A 72 1.83 9.52 -2.21
C PRO A 72 1.71 8.85 -0.85
N VAL A 73 1.78 7.52 -0.87
CA VAL A 73 1.65 6.67 0.32
C VAL A 73 2.83 5.73 0.51
N MET A 74 3.06 5.31 1.75
CA MET A 74 4.09 4.34 2.13
C MET A 74 3.58 3.37 3.19
N LEU A 75 3.99 2.09 3.09
CA LEU A 75 3.77 1.07 4.12
C LEU A 75 5.07 0.68 4.83
N GLU A 76 4.99 0.63 6.16
CA GLU A 76 6.06 0.16 7.05
C GLU A 76 5.49 -0.72 8.17
N ALA A 77 6.31 -1.60 8.75
CA ALA A 77 5.97 -2.21 10.04
C ALA A 77 6.19 -1.17 11.16
N GLY A 78 5.24 -1.08 12.09
CA GLY A 78 5.34 -0.24 13.28
C GLY A 78 6.20 -0.86 14.38
N GLU A 79 6.14 -0.28 15.56
CA GLU A 79 6.80 -0.84 16.74
C GLU A 79 5.96 -1.97 17.36
N VAL A 80 6.63 -2.96 17.94
CA VAL A 80 5.98 -4.04 18.69
C VAL A 80 5.36 -3.44 19.97
N PRO A 81 4.06 -3.64 20.23
CA PRO A 81 3.42 -3.17 21.46
C PRO A 81 4.11 -3.73 22.72
N LYS A 82 4.16 -2.92 23.79
CA LYS A 82 4.71 -3.32 25.10
C LYS A 82 3.68 -4.03 25.96
#